data_AF-A0AA96G1W7-F1
#
_entry.id   AF-A0AA96G1W7-F1
#
_cell.length_a   1.000
_cell.length_b   1.000
_cell.length_c   1.000
_cell.angle_alpha   90.00
_cell.angle_beta   90.00
_cell.angle_gamma   90.00
#
_symmetry.space_group_name_H-M   'P 1'
#
loop_
_entity.id
_entity.type
_entity.pdbx_description
1 polymer ?
#
loop_
_entity_poly.entity_id
_entity_poly.type
_entity_poly.pdbx_seq_one_letter_code
_entity_poly.pdbx_strand_id
1 'polypeptide(L)' 'MSAHRIVVIRCDSDLKCSAETSTPFGTSRAVDVRAYTRPHGWRQRPGGRDICPDCWTAGHR' A
#
# COMPACT_ATOMS: atom_id res chain seq x y z
N MET A 1 -20.43 14.88 11.70
CA MET A 1 -19.07 14.72 11.14
C MET A 1 -19.08 13.51 10.21
N SER A 2 -19.11 13.70 8.89
CA SER A 2 -18.91 12.58 7.97
C SER A 2 -17.44 12.19 8.02
N ALA A 3 -17.15 11.00 8.55
CA ALA A 3 -15.82 10.42 8.46
C ALA A 3 -15.51 10.18 6.98
N HIS A 4 -14.67 11.03 6.38
CA HIS A 4 -14.13 10.76 5.05
C HIS A 4 -13.33 9.45 5.14
N ARG A 5 -13.90 8.37 4.60
CA ARG A 5 -13.22 7.07 4.52
C ARG A 5 -12.14 7.17 3.46
N ILE A 6 -10.90 7.40 3.90
CA ILE A 6 -9.72 7.33 3.06
C ILE A 6 -9.30 5.87 2.97
N VAL A 7 -9.06 5.37 1.75
CA VAL A 7 -8.49 4.05 1.55
C VAL A 7 -7.00 4.09 1.85
N VAL A 8 -6.57 3.13 2.67
CA VAL A 8 -5.18 2.91 3.03
C VAL A 8 -4.78 1.51 2.57
N ILE A 9 -3.58 1.40 1.99
CA ILE A 9 -2.95 0.13 1.65
C ILE A 9 -1.90 -0.18 2.71
N ARG A 10 -1.88 -1.42 3.17
CA ARG A 10 -0.93 -1.90 4.18
C ARG A 10 0.04 -2.88 3.55
N CYS A 11 1.28 -2.84 4.04
CA CYS A 11 2.28 -3.82 3.69
C CYS A 11 1.90 -5.18 4.25
N ASP A 12 2.00 -6.21 3.42
CA ASP A 12 1.71 -7.60 3.76
C ASP A 12 2.96 -8.45 3.52
N SER A 13 3.99 -8.13 4.32
CA SER A 13 5.22 -8.90 4.44
C SER A 13 5.10 -9.92 5.57
N ASP A 14 5.86 -11.01 5.48
CA ASP A 14 6.03 -12.03 6.52
C ASP A 14 6.55 -11.47 7.87
N LEU A 15 7.33 -10.38 7.85
CA LEU A 15 7.96 -9.79 9.04
C LEU A 15 7.10 -8.84 9.89
N LYS A 16 5.76 -8.89 9.80
CA LYS A 16 4.86 -7.95 10.51
C LYS A 16 5.22 -6.47 10.24
N CYS A 17 5.49 -6.11 9.00
CA CYS A 17 5.66 -4.72 8.61
C CYS A 17 4.33 -3.97 8.78
N SER A 18 4.32 -2.89 9.56
CA SER A 18 3.15 -2.03 9.75
C SER A 18 3.11 -0.84 8.80
N ALA A 19 3.95 -0.84 7.75
CA ALA A 19 3.98 0.24 6.77
C ALA A 19 2.62 0.34 6.06
N GLU A 20 2.13 1.57 5.92
CA GLU A 20 0.89 1.84 5.23
C GLU A 20 1.00 3.10 4.38
N THR A 21 0.16 3.21 3.36
CA THR A 21 0.19 4.31 2.41
C THR A 21 -1.20 4.65 1.88
N SER A 22 -1.40 5.90 1.48
CA SER A 22 -2.64 6.44 0.91
C SER A 22 -2.29 7.51 -0.14
N THR A 23 -3.30 8.04 -0.83
CA THR A 23 -3.11 9.21 -1.70
C THR A 23 -3.20 10.51 -0.88
N PRO A 24 -2.42 11.55 -1.22
CA PRO A 24 -2.44 12.83 -0.50
C PRO A 24 -3.77 13.58 -0.62
N PHE A 25 -4.54 13.31 -1.67
CA PHE A 25 -5.86 13.93 -1.91
C PHE A 25 -7.01 13.14 -1.28
N GLY A 26 -6.72 11.97 -0.69
CA GLY A 26 -7.74 11.01 -0.28
C GLY A 26 -8.43 10.35 -1.47
N THR A 27 -8.72 9.06 -1.38
CA THR A 27 -9.53 8.34 -2.36
C THR A 27 -10.33 7.25 -1.67
N SER A 28 -11.48 6.92 -2.25
CA SER A 28 -12.31 5.79 -1.83
C SER A 28 -11.95 4.50 -2.56
N ARG A 29 -10.93 4.50 -3.44
CA ARG A 29 -10.57 3.34 -4.28
C ARG A 29 -9.13 2.90 -4.06
N ALA A 30 -8.94 1.62 -3.75
CA ALA A 30 -7.60 1.04 -3.58
C ALA A 30 -6.76 1.06 -4.86
N VAL A 31 -7.38 0.97 -6.04
CA VAL A 31 -6.67 1.02 -7.33
C VAL A 31 -5.95 2.36 -7.53
N ASP A 32 -6.54 3.46 -7.07
CA ASP A 32 -5.95 4.79 -7.18
C ASP A 32 -4.74 4.92 -6.25
N VAL A 33 -4.85 4.38 -5.03
CA VAL A 33 -3.70 4.29 -4.10
C VAL A 33 -2.58 3.46 -4.71
N ARG A 34 -2.87 2.28 -5.29
CA ARG A 34 -1.86 1.43 -5.96
C ARG A 34 -1.22 2.13 -7.15
N ALA A 35 -2.00 2.83 -7.97
CA ALA A 35 -1.48 3.55 -9.12
C ALA A 35 -0.52 4.67 -8.67
N TYR A 36 -0.89 5.39 -7.61
CA TYR A 36 -0.06 6.43 -7.01
C TYR A 36 1.23 5.87 -6.38
N THR A 37 1.17 4.74 -5.67
CA THR A 37 2.29 4.24 -4.86
C THR A 37 3.26 3.34 -5.62
N ARG A 38 2.84 2.76 -6.74
CA ARG A 38 3.72 1.99 -7.65
C ARG A 38 5.02 2.70 -8.04
N PRO A 39 5.01 3.97 -8.51
CA PRO A 39 6.24 4.69 -8.80
C PRO A 39 7.09 4.97 -7.54
N HIS A 40 6.48 4.96 -6.35
CA HIS A 40 7.17 5.07 -5.06
C HIS A 40 7.69 3.72 -4.52
N GLY A 41 7.70 2.69 -5.36
CA GLY A 41 8.30 1.39 -5.04
C GLY A 41 7.38 0.38 -4.35
N TRP A 42 6.10 0.73 -4.13
CA TRP A 42 5.13 -0.26 -3.68
C TRP A 42 4.84 -1.28 -4.78
N ARG A 43 4.76 -2.55 -4.39
CA ARG A 43 4.55 -3.67 -5.32
C ARG A 43 3.29 -4.44 -4.93
N GLN A 44 2.60 -4.95 -5.94
CA GLN A 44 1.49 -5.88 -5.72
C GLN A 44 1.93 -7.29 -6.10
N ARG A 45 1.64 -8.25 -5.23
CA ARG A 45 1.93 -9.67 -5.41
C ARG A 45 0.76 -10.43 -6.03
N PRO A 46 1.03 -11.64 -6.56
CA PRO A 46 -0.03 -12.61 -6.81
C PRO A 46 -0.90 -12.81 -5.56
N GLY A 47 -2.21 -12.82 -5.75
CA GLY A 47 -3.19 -12.87 -4.65
C GLY A 47 -3.58 -11.49 -4.10
N GLY A 48 -3.10 -10.39 -4.70
CA GLY A 48 -3.57 -9.04 -4.39
C GLY A 48 -2.96 -8.40 -3.14
N ARG A 49 -1.94 -9.04 -2.56
CA ARG A 49 -1.17 -8.52 -1.42
C ARG A 49 -0.26 -7.37 -1.85
N ASP A 50 -0.16 -6.34 -1.03
CA ASP A 50 0.66 -5.16 -1.31
C ASP A 50 1.94 -5.21 -0.44
N ILE A 51 3.09 -4.87 -1.00
CA ILE A 51 4.40 -4.86 -0.32
C ILE A 51 5.02 -3.47 -0.43
N CYS A 52 5.50 -2.96 0.70
CA CYS A 52 6.21 -1.68 0.77
C CYS A 52 7.61 -1.78 0.14
N PRO A 53 8.18 -0.65 -0.30
CA PRO A 53 9.51 -0.62 -0.91
C PRO A 53 10.61 -1.22 0.00
N ASP A 54 10.50 -1.04 1.31
CA ASP A 54 11.49 -1.52 2.28
C ASP A 54 11.50 -3.05 2.33
N CYS A 55 10.32 -3.67 2.51
CA CYS A 55 10.18 -5.12 2.52
C CYS A 55 10.54 -5.75 1.17
N TRP A 56 10.18 -5.08 0.07
CA TRP A 56 10.58 -5.53 -1.26
C TRP A 56 12.11 -5.57 -1.43
N THR A 57 12.78 -4.49 -1.04
CA THR A 57 14.24 -4.33 -1.14
C THR A 57 14.98 -5.31 -0.24
N ALA A 58 14.46 -5.54 0.97
CA ALA A 58 15.03 -6.50 1.92
C ALA A 58 14.75 -7.96 1.55
N GLY A 59 13.96 -8.23 0.50
CA GLY A 59 13.70 -9.59 0.02
C GLY A 59 12.56 -10.32 0.72
N HIS A 60 11.73 -9.61 1.49
CA HIS A 60 10.54 -10.12 2.18
C HIS A 60 9.33 -10.17 1.25
N ARG A 61 9.48 -10.90 0.13
CA ARG A 61 8.57 -10.87 -1.03
C ARG A 61 7.42 -11.87 -0.97
#